data_AF-A0A346AWV3-F1
#
_entry.id   AF-A0A346AWV3-F1
#
_cell.length_a   1.000
_cell.length_b   1.000
_cell.length_c   1.000
_cell.angle_alpha   90.00
_cell.angle_beta   90.00
_cell.angle_gamma   90.00
#
_symmetry.space_group_name_H-M   'P 1'
#
loop_
_entity.id
_entity.type
_entity.pdbx_description
1 polymer ?
#
loop_
_entity_poly.entity_id
_entity_poly.type
_entity_poly.pdbx_seq_one_letter_code
_entity_poly.pdbx_strand_id
1 'polypeptide(L)'
;MKKELRIRNDFFDQDCINWILSQPNGSLYILLYLHLCCLSLHDNEAAIPYNVQWIQAHTPVSIDGNVIDSGIQLLVKAGLLEVNDASLVLPSSNSVIVRRAI
;
A
#
# COMPACT_ATOMS: atom_id res chain seq x y z
N MET A 1 -7.57 20.46 -6.58
CA MET A 1 -6.19 20.22 -6.10
C MET A 1 -5.62 19.02 -6.84
N LYS A 2 -4.40 19.13 -7.37
CA LYS A 2 -3.68 17.98 -7.95
C LYS A 2 -2.98 17.25 -6.80
N LYS A 3 -3.25 15.96 -6.62
CA LYS A 3 -2.54 15.10 -5.68
C LYS A 3 -1.53 14.27 -6.48
N GLU A 4 -0.32 14.13 -5.97
CA GLU A 4 0.77 13.45 -6.68
C GLU A 4 1.42 12.39 -5.78
N LEU A 5 1.68 11.21 -6.35
CA LEU A 5 2.46 10.16 -5.72
C LEU A 5 3.94 10.36 -6.05
N ARG A 6 4.81 10.46 -5.05
CA ARG A 6 6.26 10.55 -5.27
C ARG A 6 6.93 9.31 -4.70
N ILE A 7 7.40 8.43 -5.57
CA ILE A 7 8.18 7.26 -5.20
C ILE A 7 9.66 7.66 -5.13
N ARG A 8 10.39 7.22 -4.09
CA ARG A 8 11.84 7.46 -4.03
C ARG A 8 12.56 6.72 -5.15
N ASN A 9 13.66 7.29 -5.64
CA ASN A 9 14.46 6.67 -6.71
C ASN A 9 15.10 5.34 -6.29
N ASP A 10 15.35 5.15 -4.99
CA ASP A 10 15.91 3.94 -4.40
C ASP A 10 14.84 2.96 -3.92
N PHE A 11 13.57 3.12 -4.33
CA PHE A 11 12.45 2.33 -3.81
C PHE A 11 12.71 0.82 -3.87
N PHE A 12 13.16 0.32 -5.03
CA PHE A 12 13.44 -1.10 -5.21
C PHE A 12 14.76 -1.57 -4.57
N ASP A 13 15.58 -0.65 -4.07
CA ASP A 13 16.85 -0.97 -3.41
C ASP A 13 16.70 -1.08 -1.88
N GLN A 14 15.53 -0.72 -1.33
CA GLN A 14 15.31 -0.72 0.11
C GLN A 14 15.14 -2.13 0.66
N ASP A 15 15.76 -2.38 1.82
CA ASP A 15 15.73 -3.70 2.49
C ASP A 15 14.32 -4.22 2.74
N CYS A 16 13.38 -3.34 3.12
CA CYS A 16 11.99 -3.73 3.33
C CYS A 16 11.30 -4.15 2.03
N ILE A 17 11.58 -3.48 0.91
CA ILE A 17 11.03 -3.80 -0.42
C ILE A 17 11.63 -5.11 -0.94
N ASN A 18 12.95 -5.28 -0.79
CA ASN A 18 13.64 -6.53 -1.11
C ASN A 18 13.11 -7.69 -0.27
N TRP A 19 12.87 -7.47 1.01
CA TRP A 19 12.27 -8.47 1.90
C TRP A 19 10.87 -8.87 1.44
N ILE A 20 10.00 -7.92 1.06
CA ILE A 20 8.67 -8.22 0.51
C ILE A 20 8.78 -8.99 -0.81
N LEU A 21 9.64 -8.57 -1.73
CA LEU A 21 9.83 -9.23 -3.03
C LEU A 21 10.35 -10.67 -2.89
N SER A 22 11.05 -10.99 -1.80
CA SER A 22 11.50 -12.37 -1.50
C SER A 22 10.38 -13.30 -1.03
N GLN A 23 9.21 -12.78 -0.65
CA GLN A 23 8.08 -13.59 -0.18
C GLN A 23 7.36 -14.28 -1.35
N PRO A 24 6.67 -15.42 -1.10
CA PRO A 24 5.70 -15.94 -2.06
C PRO A 24 4.66 -14.87 -2.39
N ASN A 25 4.42 -14.63 -3.70
CA ASN A 25 3.59 -13.53 -4.21
C ASN A 25 4.14 -12.11 -3.97
N GLY A 26 5.44 -11.94 -3.69
CA GLY A 26 6.04 -10.64 -3.38
C GLY A 26 5.75 -9.54 -4.42
N SER A 27 5.73 -9.88 -5.71
CA SER A 27 5.36 -8.94 -6.77
C SER A 27 3.91 -8.45 -6.66
N LEU A 28 2.97 -9.31 -6.26
CA LEU A 28 1.58 -8.94 -6.02
C LEU A 28 1.43 -8.05 -4.79
N TYR A 29 2.26 -8.24 -3.76
CA TYR A 29 2.25 -7.38 -2.58
C TYR A 29 2.76 -5.97 -2.87
N ILE A 30 3.82 -5.84 -3.67
CA ILE A 30 4.30 -4.53 -4.13
C ILE A 30 3.25 -3.85 -5.02
N LEU A 31 2.63 -4.59 -5.94
CA LEU A 31 1.54 -4.07 -6.75
C LEU A 31 0.37 -3.58 -5.89
N LEU A 32 -0.06 -4.39 -4.91
CA LEU A 32 -1.10 -4.04 -3.95
C LEU A 32 -0.73 -2.78 -3.18
N TYR A 33 0.51 -2.68 -2.68
CA TYR A 33 0.99 -1.49 -1.96
C TYR A 33 0.94 -0.22 -2.81
N LEU A 34 1.43 -0.27 -4.05
CA LEU A 34 1.39 0.88 -4.97
C LEU A 34 -0.06 1.25 -5.33
N HIS A 35 -0.96 0.27 -5.42
CA HIS A 35 -2.37 0.52 -5.66
C HIS A 35 -3.06 1.20 -4.46
N LEU A 36 -2.80 0.72 -3.24
CA LEU A 36 -3.28 1.35 -2.00
C LEU A 36 -2.73 2.79 -1.87
N CYS A 37 -1.46 2.99 -2.22
CA CYS A 37 -0.86 4.32 -2.34
C CYS A 37 -1.67 5.25 -3.26
N CYS A 38 -2.06 4.78 -4.45
CA CYS A 38 -2.92 5.53 -5.37
C CYS A 38 -4.31 5.78 -4.79
N LEU A 39 -4.97 4.77 -4.21
CA LEU A 39 -6.30 4.91 -3.60
C LEU A 39 -6.34 6.01 -2.52
N SER A 40 -5.30 6.10 -1.69
CA SER A 40 -5.18 7.16 -0.68
C SER A 40 -5.17 8.59 -1.26
N LEU A 41 -4.83 8.74 -2.55
CA LEU A 41 -4.89 10.01 -3.25
C LEU A 41 -6.30 10.32 -3.76
N HIS A 42 -7.09 9.32 -4.13
CA HIS A 42 -8.39 9.56 -4.73
C HIS A 42 -9.42 10.03 -3.69
N ASP A 43 -9.44 9.44 -2.50
CA ASP A 43 -10.42 9.79 -1.48
C ASP A 43 -10.05 11.06 -0.68
N ASN A 44 -11.08 11.81 -0.29
CA ASN A 44 -10.95 12.90 0.68
C ASN A 44 -10.78 12.35 2.11
N GLU A 45 -11.03 11.06 2.31
CA GLU A 45 -10.73 10.35 3.54
C GLU A 45 -9.32 9.77 3.45
N ALA A 46 -8.48 10.08 4.44
CA ALA A 46 -7.09 9.65 4.49
C ALA A 46 -6.91 8.15 4.80
N ALA A 47 -8.02 7.42 4.95
CA ALA A 47 -8.08 6.12 5.57
C ALA A 47 -8.71 5.11 4.60
N ILE A 48 -7.94 4.10 4.21
CA ILE A 48 -8.44 2.99 3.39
C ILE A 48 -9.06 1.97 4.35
N PRO A 49 -10.29 1.48 4.18
CA PRO A 49 -10.86 0.52 5.11
C PRO A 49 -10.06 -0.80 5.08
N TYR A 50 -9.73 -1.35 6.25
CA TYR A 50 -9.15 -2.68 6.36
C TYR A 50 -10.26 -3.74 6.19
N ASN A 51 -10.66 -3.94 4.94
CA ASN A 51 -11.66 -4.91 4.54
C ASN A 51 -11.22 -5.58 3.23
N VAL A 52 -10.95 -6.89 3.28
CA VAL A 52 -10.40 -7.64 2.14
C VAL A 52 -11.33 -7.57 0.92
N GLN A 53 -12.64 -7.73 1.11
CA GLN A 53 -13.60 -7.67 0.01
C GLN A 53 -13.65 -6.26 -0.62
N TRP A 54 -13.58 -5.22 0.20
CA TRP A 54 -13.54 -3.84 -0.26
C TRP A 54 -12.26 -3.59 -1.08
N ILE A 55 -11.10 -3.99 -0.55
CA ILE A 55 -9.81 -3.83 -1.22
C ILE A 55 -9.80 -4.60 -2.54
N GLN A 56 -10.31 -5.83 -2.54
CA GLN A 56 -10.41 -6.65 -3.75
C GLN A 56 -11.30 -6.00 -4.81
N ALA A 57 -12.44 -5.43 -4.43
CA ALA A 57 -13.35 -4.74 -5.34
C ALA A 57 -12.75 -3.44 -5.93
N HIS A 58 -11.86 -2.78 -5.19
CA HIS A 58 -11.20 -1.55 -5.62
C HIS A 58 -9.82 -1.79 -6.25
N THR A 59 -9.34 -3.04 -6.27
CA THR A 59 -8.08 -3.41 -6.91
C THR A 59 -8.35 -3.88 -8.35
N PRO A 60 -7.77 -3.23 -9.38
CA PRO A 60 -8.08 -3.54 -10.78
C PRO A 60 -7.55 -4.90 -11.23
N VAL A 61 -6.61 -5.48 -10.47
CA VAL A 61 -6.06 -6.82 -10.71
C VAL A 61 -6.81 -7.82 -9.85
N SER A 62 -7.20 -8.94 -10.45
CA SER A 62 -7.79 -10.07 -9.71
C SER A 62 -6.71 -10.70 -8.83
N ILE A 63 -6.73 -10.34 -7.55
CA ILE A 63 -5.89 -10.93 -6.51
C ILE A 63 -6.81 -11.73 -5.59
N ASP A 64 -6.39 -12.95 -5.23
CA ASP A 64 -7.13 -13.77 -4.27
C ASP A 64 -7.21 -13.08 -2.89
N GLY A 65 -8.34 -13.23 -2.21
CA GLY A 65 -8.57 -12.58 -0.92
C GLY A 65 -7.54 -12.97 0.15
N ASN A 66 -7.07 -14.22 0.15
CA ASN A 66 -6.04 -14.67 1.10
C ASN A 66 -4.67 -14.04 0.79
N VAL A 67 -4.39 -13.79 -0.50
CA VAL A 67 -3.17 -13.10 -0.94
C VAL A 67 -3.24 -11.61 -0.54
N ILE A 68 -4.41 -10.98 -0.62
CA ILE A 68 -4.61 -9.61 -0.13
C ILE A 68 -4.37 -9.54 1.37
N ASP A 69 -5.00 -10.42 2.17
CA ASP A 69 -4.85 -10.39 3.63
C ASP A 69 -3.39 -10.66 4.06
N SER A 70 -2.76 -11.69 3.48
CA SER A 70 -1.34 -12.00 3.72
C SER A 70 -0.44 -10.83 3.32
N GLY A 71 -0.73 -10.20 2.18
CA GLY A 71 0.00 -9.05 1.67
C GLY A 71 -0.08 -7.86 2.62
N ILE A 72 -1.28 -7.52 3.11
CA ILE A 72 -1.47 -6.44 4.09
C ILE A 72 -0.67 -6.71 5.36
N GLN A 73 -0.73 -7.92 5.91
CA GLN A 73 0.02 -8.29 7.11
C GLN A 73 1.54 -8.16 6.91
N LEU A 74 2.06 -8.59 5.77
CA LEU A 74 3.47 -8.47 5.43
C LEU A 74 3.89 -7.00 5.23
N LEU A 75 3.06 -6.20 4.55
CA LEU A 75 3.31 -4.78 4.36
C LEU A 75 3.31 -4.00 5.68
N VAL A 76 2.41 -4.35 6.61
CA VAL A 76 2.39 -3.80 7.98
C VAL A 76 3.66 -4.19 8.73
N LYS A 77 4.06 -5.47 8.65
CA LYS A 77 5.31 -5.94 9.26
C LYS A 77 6.56 -5.28 8.69
N ALA A 78 6.56 -4.95 7.40
CA ALA A 78 7.62 -4.19 6.73
C ALA A 78 7.57 -2.67 7.04
N GLY A 79 6.56 -2.21 7.81
CA GLY A 79 6.34 -0.81 8.13
C GLY A 79 5.79 0.03 6.97
N LEU A 80 5.45 -0.59 5.84
CA LEU A 80 4.94 0.10 4.65
C LEU A 80 3.47 0.52 4.80
N LEU A 81 2.73 -0.13 5.70
CA LEU A 81 1.36 0.19 6.09
C LEU A 81 1.23 0.20 7.62
N GLU A 82 0.25 0.93 8.12
CA GLU A 82 -0.20 0.87 9.51
C GLU A 82 -1.69 0.55 9.57
N VAL A 83 -2.10 -0.18 10.61
CA VAL A 83 -3.52 -0.43 10.90
C VAL A 83 -3.92 0.43 12.09
N ASN A 84 -4.86 1.35 11.87
CA ASN A 84 -5.48 2.17 12.91
C ASN A 84 -6.96 1.84 12.98
N ASP A 85 -7.40 1.30 14.12
CA ASP A 85 -8.75 0.75 14.33
C ASP A 85 -9.15 -0.24 13.22
N ALA A 86 -9.88 0.22 12.22
CA ALA A 86 -10.37 -0.56 11.08
C ALA A 86 -9.90 0.03 9.73
N SER A 87 -8.83 0.82 9.73
CA SER A 87 -8.32 1.51 8.55
C SER A 87 -6.82 1.27 8.34
N LEU A 88 -6.45 1.06 7.08
CA LEU A 88 -5.08 1.09 6.59
C LEU A 88 -4.67 2.54 6.31
N VAL A 89 -3.51 2.90 6.88
CA VAL A 89 -2.91 4.23 6.73
C VAL A 89 -1.51 4.07 6.15
N LEU A 90 -1.11 5.01 5.31
CA LEU A 90 0.26 5.12 4.81
C LEU A 90 1.08 5.91 5.83
N PRO A 91 2.11 5.31 6.45
CA PRO A 91 2.94 6.02 7.41
C PRO A 91 3.68 7.19 6.77
N SER A 92 3.75 8.30 7.49
CA SER A 92 4.39 9.56 7.07
C SER A 92 5.87 9.45 6.69
N SER A 93 6.53 8.37 7.12
CA SER A 93 8.00 8.20 7.08
C SER A 93 8.51 7.29 5.96
N ASN A 94 7.65 6.66 5.15
CA ASN A 94 8.11 5.62 4.23
C ASN A 94 8.19 6.03 2.76
N SER A 95 8.78 5.12 1.99
CA SER A 95 9.41 5.16 0.66
C SER A 95 8.67 5.88 -0.46
N VAL A 96 7.43 6.28 -0.19
CA VAL A 96 6.52 6.98 -1.09
C VAL A 96 5.95 8.19 -0.34
N ILE A 97 6.27 9.39 -0.81
CA ILE A 97 5.76 10.63 -0.25
C ILE A 97 4.46 10.99 -0.98
N VAL A 98 3.36 11.04 -0.22
CA VAL A 98 2.10 11.63 -0.67
C VAL A 98 2.12 13.12 -0.36
N ARG A 99 2.08 13.98 -1.39
CA ARG A 99 1.95 15.44 -1.18
C ARG A 99 0.63 15.97 -1.75
N ARG A 100 -0.07 16.77 -0.94
CA ARG A 100 -1.13 17.66 -1.40
C ARG A 100 -0.45 18.92 -1.95
N ALA A 101 -0.61 19.23 -3.24
CA ALA A 101 -0.16 20.52 -3.77
C ALA A 101 -1.10 21.62 -3.28
N ILE A 102 -0.52 22.68 -2.69
CA ILE A 102 -1.20 23.91 -2.25
C ILE A 102 -1.54 24.76 -3.48
#